data_AF-A0A257P6W0-F1
#
_entry.id   AF-A0A257P6W0-F1
#
_cell.length_a   1.000
_cell.length_b   1.000
_cell.length_c   1.000
_cell.angle_alpha   90.00
_cell.angle_beta   90.00
_cell.angle_gamma   90.00
#
_symmetry.space_group_name_H-M   'P 1'
#
loop_
_entity.id
_entity.type
_entity.pdbx_description
1 polymer ?
#
loop_
_entity_poly.entity_id
_entity_poly.type
_entity_poly.pdbx_seq_one_letter_code
_entity_poly.pdbx_strand_id
1 'polypeptide(L)'
;QLLSQAIVNLAQARQQLAKARLDNQLVVLTAPQDGIVQSVASVATGSVLQAGQELMQLAPVNAPLTVEADISGDESGYVRVGDTVVIKFDTLPFLRFGTARGTVTSISPESFNPKDQQQLAASGAPLPSAPQNLYYKAQISLDKVELHNTPPGFKLVPGMPVQADMKVGTRTVIGYFTQRLLPVAYNSLHEP
;
A
#
# COMPACT_ATOMS: atom_id res chain seq x y z
N GLN A 1 11.18 44.73 36.91
CA GLN A 1 10.04 44.87 35.98
C GLN A 1 10.51 45.16 34.55
N LEU A 2 11.38 46.15 34.30
CA LEU A 2 11.91 46.42 32.95
C LEU A 2 12.66 45.24 32.30
N LEU A 3 13.45 44.48 33.09
CA LEU A 3 14.17 43.30 32.60
C LEU A 3 13.22 42.17 32.12
N SER A 4 12.10 41.93 32.80
CA SER A 4 11.13 40.92 32.36
C SER A 4 10.42 41.34 31.08
N GLN A 5 10.06 42.63 30.96
CA GLN A 5 9.48 43.18 29.74
C GLN A 5 10.43 43.03 28.53
N ALA A 6 11.72 43.33 28.73
CA ALA A 6 12.73 43.20 27.68
C ALA A 6 12.93 41.75 27.22
N ILE A 7 12.89 40.78 28.14
CA ILE A 7 12.99 39.35 27.81
C ILE A 7 11.76 38.89 27.02
N VAL A 8 10.55 39.30 27.41
CA VAL A 8 9.31 38.98 26.69
C VAL A 8 9.33 39.56 25.28
N ASN A 9 9.72 40.82 25.13
CA ASN A 9 9.82 41.48 23.83
C ASN A 9 10.87 40.82 22.92
N LEU A 10 12.01 40.42 23.48
CA LEU A 10 13.05 39.69 22.75
C LEU A 10 12.54 38.32 22.30
N ALA A 11 11.81 37.60 23.15
CA ALA A 11 11.20 36.32 22.79
C ALA A 11 10.18 36.50 21.65
N GLN A 12 9.31 37.50 21.73
CA GLN A 12 8.34 37.82 20.68
C GLN A 12 9.02 38.20 19.37
N ALA A 13 10.04 39.07 19.40
CA ALA A 13 10.80 39.48 18.22
C ALA A 13 11.51 38.29 17.56
N ARG A 14 12.10 37.38 18.37
CA ARG A 14 12.69 36.13 17.86
C ARG A 14 11.65 35.23 17.19
N GLN A 15 10.48 35.10 17.79
CA GLN A 15 9.40 34.27 17.25
C GLN A 15 8.85 34.83 15.94
N GLN A 16 8.68 36.15 15.84
CA GLN A 16 8.29 36.85 14.61
C GLN A 16 9.34 36.66 13.51
N LEU A 17 10.63 36.77 13.85
CA LEU A 17 11.72 36.58 12.92
C LEU A 17 11.80 35.12 12.42
N ALA A 18 11.61 34.14 13.31
CA ALA A 18 11.54 32.74 12.92
C ALA A 18 10.37 32.46 11.98
N LYS A 19 9.20 33.04 12.26
CA LYS A 19 8.02 32.94 11.39
C LYS A 19 8.28 33.56 10.01
N ALA A 20 8.77 34.79 9.95
CA ALA A 20 9.07 35.46 8.69
C ALA A 20 10.12 34.72 7.84
N ARG A 21 11.10 34.05 8.48
CA ARG A 21 12.07 33.18 7.79
C ARG A 21 11.42 31.94 7.20
N LEU A 22 10.55 31.27 7.94
CA LEU A 22 9.78 30.12 7.46
C LEU A 22 8.88 30.53 6.27
N ASP A 23 8.17 31.64 6.39
CA ASP A 23 7.30 32.16 5.31
C ASP A 23 8.11 32.43 4.03
N ASN A 24 9.35 32.94 4.16
CA ASN A 24 10.25 33.17 3.03
C ASN A 24 10.75 31.86 2.40
N GLN A 25 11.04 30.84 3.21
CA GLN A 25 11.47 29.52 2.72
C GLN A 25 10.36 28.81 1.95
N LEU A 26 9.10 29.03 2.32
CA LEU A 26 7.93 28.44 1.66
C LEU A 26 7.62 29.07 0.28
N VAL A 27 8.31 30.16 -0.10
CA VAL A 27 8.17 30.79 -1.44
C VAL A 27 8.79 29.91 -2.53
N VAL A 28 9.86 29.17 -2.22
CA VAL A 28 10.52 28.25 -3.15
C VAL A 28 10.36 26.83 -2.62
N LEU A 29 9.43 26.10 -3.22
CA LEU A 29 9.21 24.69 -2.87
C LEU A 29 10.24 23.81 -3.57
N THR A 30 11.11 23.20 -2.79
CA THR A 30 12.11 22.22 -3.26
C THR A 30 11.67 20.81 -2.90
N ALA A 31 11.99 19.83 -3.74
CA ALA A 31 11.78 18.43 -3.42
C ALA A 31 12.63 18.03 -2.19
N PRO A 32 12.06 17.30 -1.20
CA PRO A 32 12.79 16.90 0.00
C PRO A 32 13.83 15.79 -0.28
N GLN A 33 13.69 15.06 -1.39
CA GLN A 33 14.55 13.95 -1.79
C GLN A 33 14.48 13.75 -3.31
N ASP A 34 15.48 13.08 -3.86
CA ASP A 34 15.51 12.74 -5.29
C ASP A 34 14.35 11.79 -5.64
N GLY A 35 13.63 12.14 -6.72
CA GLY A 35 12.44 11.41 -7.12
C GLY A 35 12.02 11.69 -8.56
N ILE A 36 11.10 10.88 -9.06
CA ILE A 36 10.44 11.02 -10.35
C ILE A 36 9.10 11.71 -10.12
N VAL A 37 8.82 12.79 -10.85
CA VAL A 37 7.54 13.51 -10.78
C VAL A 37 6.45 12.63 -11.40
N GLN A 38 5.47 12.21 -10.61
CA GLN A 38 4.34 11.40 -11.07
C GLN A 38 3.22 12.27 -11.65
N SER A 39 2.91 13.36 -10.96
CA SER A 39 1.87 14.30 -11.37
C SER A 39 2.21 15.72 -10.93
N VAL A 40 1.76 16.69 -11.71
CA VAL A 40 1.85 18.13 -11.39
C VAL A 40 0.43 18.66 -11.43
N ALA A 41 0.01 19.32 -10.36
CA ALA A 41 -1.26 19.99 -10.30
C ALA A 41 -1.34 21.08 -11.37
N SER A 42 -2.51 21.18 -12.01
CA SER A 42 -2.73 22.17 -13.06
C SER A 42 -2.91 23.55 -12.42
N VAL A 43 -1.78 24.25 -12.20
CA VAL A 43 -1.75 25.59 -11.62
C VAL A 43 -1.32 26.57 -12.70
N ALA A 44 -2.13 27.59 -12.96
CA ALA A 44 -1.79 28.64 -13.90
C ALA A 44 -0.84 29.67 -13.24
N THR A 45 0.02 30.30 -14.04
CA THR A 45 0.88 31.39 -13.58
C THR A 45 0.02 32.55 -13.05
N GLY A 46 0.23 32.92 -11.78
CA GLY A 46 -0.53 33.98 -11.10
C GLY A 46 -1.75 33.50 -10.32
N SER A 47 -2.03 32.19 -10.29
CA SER A 47 -3.07 31.62 -9.42
C SER A 47 -2.65 31.68 -7.94
N VAL A 48 -3.62 31.99 -7.07
CA VAL A 48 -3.42 31.96 -5.62
C VAL A 48 -3.60 30.53 -5.14
N LEU A 49 -2.55 29.98 -4.52
CA LEU A 49 -2.56 28.64 -3.94
C LEU A 49 -3.00 28.71 -2.48
N GLN A 50 -3.85 27.77 -2.07
CA GLN A 50 -4.21 27.62 -0.66
C GLN A 50 -3.20 26.74 0.07
N ALA A 51 -3.00 27.00 1.36
CA ALA A 51 -2.17 26.15 2.20
C ALA A 51 -2.73 24.72 2.24
N GLY A 52 -1.87 23.73 2.00
CA GLY A 52 -2.25 22.32 1.98
C GLY A 52 -2.75 21.79 0.63
N GLN A 53 -2.81 22.64 -0.42
CA GLN A 53 -3.10 22.17 -1.77
C GLN A 53 -1.92 21.33 -2.31
N GLU A 54 -2.22 20.14 -2.82
CA GLU A 54 -1.22 19.30 -3.48
C GLU A 54 -0.79 19.93 -4.80
N LEU A 55 0.52 20.11 -5.00
CA LEU A 55 1.09 20.72 -6.19
C LEU A 55 1.82 19.72 -7.08
N MET A 56 2.52 18.77 -6.47
CA MET A 56 3.31 17.78 -7.18
C MET A 56 3.35 16.49 -6.37
N GLN A 57 3.17 15.37 -7.04
CA GLN A 57 3.37 14.05 -6.45
C GLN A 57 4.74 13.52 -6.90
N LEU A 58 5.58 13.15 -5.95
CA LEU A 58 6.95 12.70 -6.21
C LEU A 58 7.13 11.24 -5.77
N ALA A 59 7.62 10.39 -6.67
CA ALA A 59 8.05 9.02 -6.35
C ALA A 59 9.54 8.99 -6.01
N PRO A 60 9.96 8.64 -4.78
CA PRO A 60 11.38 8.52 -4.43
C PRO A 60 12.08 7.40 -5.23
N VAL A 61 13.32 7.65 -5.69
CA VAL A 61 14.09 6.66 -6.47
C VAL A 61 14.71 5.57 -5.59
N ASN A 62 15.05 5.89 -4.35
CA ASN A 62 15.80 5.03 -3.43
C ASN A 62 14.92 4.36 -2.36
N ALA A 63 13.60 4.34 -2.54
CA ALA A 63 12.71 3.68 -1.59
C ALA A 63 12.78 2.15 -1.72
N PRO A 64 12.68 1.40 -0.61
CA PRO A 64 12.58 -0.06 -0.67
C PRO A 64 11.32 -0.45 -1.44
N LEU A 65 11.49 -1.31 -2.45
CA LEU A 65 10.37 -1.81 -3.23
C LEU A 65 9.54 -2.77 -2.38
N THR A 66 8.26 -2.46 -2.27
CA THR A 66 7.30 -3.28 -1.57
C THR A 66 6.16 -3.60 -2.53
N VAL A 67 5.67 -4.83 -2.47
CA VAL A 67 4.52 -5.28 -3.26
C VAL A 67 3.30 -5.31 -2.37
N GLU A 68 2.22 -4.73 -2.88
CA GLU A 68 0.89 -4.87 -2.29
C GLU A 68 0.13 -5.94 -3.08
N ALA A 69 -0.40 -6.94 -2.39
CA ALA A 69 -1.19 -8.01 -2.98
C ALA A 69 -2.55 -8.08 -2.29
N ASP A 70 -3.60 -8.24 -3.09
CA ASP A 70 -4.96 -8.45 -2.60
C ASP A 70 -5.19 -9.95 -2.35
N ILE A 71 -5.63 -10.30 -1.15
CA ILE A 71 -5.89 -11.66 -0.68
C ILE A 71 -7.40 -11.85 -0.56
N SER A 72 -7.94 -12.91 -1.15
CA SER A 72 -9.36 -13.23 -0.98
C SER A 72 -9.71 -13.50 0.49
N GLY A 73 -10.89 -13.07 0.95
CA GLY A 73 -11.34 -13.30 2.32
C GLY A 73 -11.36 -14.77 2.76
N ASP A 74 -11.57 -15.70 1.81
CA ASP A 74 -11.52 -17.14 2.08
C ASP A 74 -10.10 -17.66 2.36
N GLU A 75 -9.08 -16.95 1.86
CA GLU A 75 -7.67 -17.34 1.96
C GLU A 75 -6.92 -16.58 3.06
N SER A 76 -7.47 -15.46 3.54
CA SER A 76 -6.85 -14.60 4.56
C SER A 76 -6.53 -15.35 5.86
N GLY A 77 -7.32 -16.35 6.23
CA GLY A 77 -7.10 -17.17 7.43
C GLY A 77 -5.86 -18.07 7.37
N TYR A 78 -5.27 -18.26 6.19
CA TYR A 78 -4.08 -19.10 5.99
C TYR A 78 -2.79 -18.29 5.87
N VAL A 79 -2.87 -17.01 5.50
CA VAL A 79 -1.72 -16.13 5.30
C VAL A 79 -1.26 -15.54 6.62
N ARG A 80 0.05 -15.58 6.87
CA ARG A 80 0.67 -15.04 8.08
C ARG A 80 1.82 -14.11 7.74
N VAL A 81 2.04 -13.14 8.63
CA VAL A 81 3.24 -12.30 8.60
C VAL A 81 4.47 -13.20 8.74
N GLY A 82 5.45 -13.03 7.85
CA GLY A 82 6.66 -13.85 7.74
C GLY A 82 6.59 -14.97 6.70
N ASP A 83 5.43 -15.23 6.10
CA ASP A 83 5.33 -16.24 5.04
C ASP A 83 6.19 -15.84 3.82
N THR A 84 6.83 -16.86 3.22
CA THR A 84 7.63 -16.66 2.00
C THR A 84 6.72 -16.56 0.78
N VAL A 85 6.99 -15.55 -0.04
CA VAL A 85 6.22 -15.23 -1.24
C VAL A 85 7.12 -15.28 -2.46
N VAL A 86 6.62 -15.90 -3.54
CA VAL A 86 7.23 -15.84 -4.86
C VAL A 86 6.46 -14.85 -5.70
N ILE A 87 7.15 -13.81 -6.16
CA ILE A 87 6.57 -12.70 -6.91
C ILE A 87 6.93 -12.88 -8.39
N LYS A 88 5.91 -12.91 -9.24
CA LYS A 88 6.00 -12.99 -10.69
C LYS A 88 5.58 -11.65 -11.27
N PHE A 89 6.32 -11.17 -12.26
CA PHE A 89 6.00 -9.90 -12.93
C PHE A 89 5.16 -10.21 -14.17
N ASP A 90 3.99 -9.62 -14.32
CA ASP A 90 3.11 -9.92 -15.45
C ASP A 90 3.68 -9.40 -16.77
N THR A 91 4.47 -8.32 -16.69
CA THR A 91 5.18 -7.70 -17.81
C THR A 91 6.38 -8.53 -18.29
N LEU A 92 6.88 -9.47 -17.48
CA LEU A 92 8.05 -10.30 -17.77
C LEU A 92 7.75 -11.77 -17.50
N PRO A 93 7.53 -12.60 -18.56
CA PRO A 93 7.27 -14.02 -18.40
C PRO A 93 8.29 -14.73 -17.48
N PHE A 94 7.83 -15.20 -16.32
CA PHE A 94 8.68 -15.75 -15.26
C PHE A 94 9.54 -16.94 -15.73
N LEU A 95 9.08 -17.72 -16.71
CA LEU A 95 9.84 -18.83 -17.29
C LEU A 95 11.15 -18.37 -17.97
N ARG A 96 11.19 -17.13 -18.47
CA ARG A 96 12.37 -16.58 -19.18
C ARG A 96 13.17 -15.63 -18.30
N PHE A 97 12.47 -14.87 -17.46
CA PHE A 97 13.05 -13.77 -16.70
C PHE A 97 13.24 -14.07 -15.22
N GLY A 98 12.73 -15.20 -14.72
CA GLY A 98 12.85 -15.57 -13.31
C GLY A 98 11.74 -14.99 -12.45
N THR A 99 11.92 -15.07 -11.13
CA THR A 99 10.97 -14.57 -10.13
C THR A 99 11.70 -13.77 -9.05
N ALA A 100 10.95 -12.93 -8.34
CA ALA A 100 11.42 -12.31 -7.11
C ALA A 100 10.93 -13.13 -5.90
N ARG A 101 11.69 -13.07 -4.81
CA ARG A 101 11.34 -13.67 -3.52
C ARG A 101 11.17 -12.56 -2.50
N GLY A 102 10.12 -12.68 -1.70
CA GLY A 102 9.78 -11.73 -0.66
C GLY A 102 9.17 -12.39 0.56
N THR A 103 8.89 -11.56 1.56
CA THR A 103 8.27 -11.97 2.82
C THR A 103 7.11 -11.05 3.15
N VAL A 104 6.01 -11.63 3.64
CA VAL A 104 4.86 -10.84 4.10
C VAL A 104 5.26 -10.05 5.34
N THR A 105 5.24 -8.73 5.26
CA THR A 105 5.61 -7.83 6.37
C THR A 105 4.39 -7.41 7.19
N SER A 106 3.25 -7.21 6.53
CA SER A 106 2.01 -6.77 7.17
C SER A 106 0.80 -7.26 6.41
N ILE A 107 -0.29 -7.47 7.14
CA ILE A 107 -1.61 -7.77 6.58
C ILE A 107 -2.56 -6.74 7.17
N SER A 108 -3.31 -6.04 6.31
CA SER A 108 -4.33 -5.08 6.72
C SER A 108 -5.35 -5.78 7.63
N PRO A 109 -5.65 -5.24 8.82
CA PRO A 109 -6.70 -5.78 9.68
C PRO A 109 -8.09 -5.51 9.12
N GLU A 110 -8.21 -4.55 8.20
CA GLU A 110 -9.46 -4.16 7.55
C GLU A 110 -9.65 -4.93 6.24
N SER A 111 -10.90 -5.33 6.01
CA SER A 111 -11.33 -5.95 4.75
C SER A 111 -11.89 -4.88 3.83
N PHE A 112 -11.54 -4.96 2.55
CA PHE A 112 -11.97 -4.03 1.52
C PHE A 112 -12.99 -4.72 0.61
N ASN A 113 -14.06 -4.00 0.27
CA ASN A 113 -14.97 -4.42 -0.79
C ASN A 113 -14.55 -3.80 -2.12
N PRO A 114 -14.53 -4.57 -3.23
CA PRO A 114 -14.23 -4.02 -4.55
C PRO A 114 -15.24 -2.96 -4.99
N LYS A 115 -16.48 -2.99 -4.46
CA LYS A 115 -17.50 -1.96 -4.70
C LYS A 115 -17.27 -0.68 -3.88
N ASP A 116 -16.72 -0.80 -2.67
CA ASP A 116 -16.43 0.35 -1.82
C ASP A 116 -15.26 1.16 -2.38
N GLN A 117 -14.32 0.55 -3.10
CA GLN A 117 -13.23 1.28 -3.76
C GLN A 117 -13.73 2.27 -4.84
N GLN A 118 -14.89 1.99 -5.46
CA GLN A 118 -15.59 2.92 -6.36
C GLN A 118 -16.43 3.97 -5.61
N GLN A 119 -16.83 3.71 -4.36
CA GLN A 119 -17.66 4.61 -3.54
C GLN A 119 -16.84 5.40 -2.49
N LEU A 120 -15.59 5.06 -2.22
CA LEU A 120 -14.68 5.84 -1.35
C LEU A 120 -14.28 7.19 -1.98
N ALA A 121 -14.54 7.39 -3.27
CA ALA A 121 -14.53 8.70 -3.92
C ALA A 121 -15.81 9.53 -3.66
N ALA A 122 -16.83 8.95 -3.02
CA ALA A 122 -18.14 9.53 -2.76
C ALA A 122 -18.70 9.07 -1.41
N SER A 123 -18.14 9.60 -0.32
CA SER A 123 -18.82 9.86 0.98
C SER A 123 -19.67 8.75 1.61
N GLY A 124 -19.27 8.30 2.81
CA GLY A 124 -20.18 7.79 3.85
C GLY A 124 -20.30 6.26 3.95
N ALA A 125 -20.09 5.76 5.16
CA ALA A 125 -20.05 4.35 5.54
C ALA A 125 -21.19 3.46 4.98
N PRO A 126 -20.89 2.25 4.47
CA PRO A 126 -21.92 1.24 4.19
C PRO A 126 -22.12 0.25 5.35
N LEU A 127 -23.40 -0.08 5.60
CA LEU A 127 -23.89 -1.15 6.49
C LEU A 127 -23.58 -2.56 5.91
N PRO A 128 -23.61 -3.62 6.75
CA PRO A 128 -23.23 -4.97 6.34
C PRO A 128 -24.38 -5.66 5.61
N SER A 129 -24.20 -6.02 4.34
CA SER A 129 -25.12 -6.90 3.61
C SER A 129 -24.41 -7.64 2.47
N ALA A 130 -24.58 -8.97 2.49
CA ALA A 130 -24.06 -10.00 1.58
C ALA A 130 -22.60 -10.44 1.80
N PRO A 131 -22.26 -11.73 1.54
CA PRO A 131 -20.87 -12.18 1.41
C PRO A 131 -20.31 -11.53 0.14
N GLN A 132 -19.92 -10.26 0.26
CA GLN A 132 -19.14 -9.58 -0.75
C GLN A 132 -17.78 -10.24 -0.81
N ASN A 133 -17.17 -10.29 -1.99
CA ASN A 133 -15.79 -10.73 -2.21
C ASN A 133 -14.84 -9.75 -1.49
N LEU A 134 -14.84 -9.81 -0.17
CA LEU A 134 -13.95 -9.09 0.71
C LEU A 134 -12.53 -9.52 0.37
N TYR A 135 -11.64 -8.56 0.22
CA TYR A 135 -10.21 -8.83 0.09
C TYR A 135 -9.43 -8.09 1.18
N TYR A 136 -8.31 -8.68 1.56
CA TYR A 136 -7.37 -8.13 2.52
C TYR A 136 -6.10 -7.73 1.78
N LYS A 137 -5.51 -6.60 2.16
CA LYS A 137 -4.25 -6.15 1.57
C LYS A 137 -3.07 -6.71 2.35
N ALA A 138 -2.17 -7.43 1.69
CA ALA A 138 -0.89 -7.81 2.25
C ALA A 138 0.24 -6.99 1.65
N GLN A 139 1.13 -6.54 2.53
CA GLN A 139 2.35 -5.86 2.18
C GLN A 139 3.50 -6.86 2.22
N ILE A 140 4.29 -6.90 1.15
CA ILE A 140 5.32 -7.92 0.90
C ILE A 140 6.63 -7.21 0.58
N SER A 141 7.64 -7.41 1.42
CA SER A 141 9.01 -6.89 1.17
C SER A 141 9.68 -7.71 0.08
N LEU A 142 10.36 -7.04 -0.87
CA LEU A 142 11.23 -7.73 -1.83
C LEU A 142 12.60 -7.98 -1.19
N ASP A 143 12.90 -9.25 -0.90
CA ASP A 143 14.16 -9.63 -0.27
C ASP A 143 15.23 -9.97 -1.31
N LYS A 144 14.84 -10.66 -2.38
CA LYS A 144 15.74 -11.05 -3.48
C LYS A 144 15.04 -10.92 -4.81
N VAL A 145 15.63 -10.15 -5.71
CA VAL A 145 15.17 -10.01 -7.09
C VAL A 145 16.10 -10.82 -7.99
N GLU A 146 15.69 -12.05 -8.32
CA GLU A 146 16.47 -12.97 -9.17
C GLU A 146 15.98 -12.88 -10.62
N LEU A 147 15.94 -11.65 -11.14
CA LEU A 147 15.60 -11.39 -12.54
C LEU A 147 16.81 -11.64 -13.44
N HIS A 148 16.65 -12.47 -14.46
CA HIS A 148 17.68 -12.78 -15.45
C HIS A 148 17.22 -12.47 -16.87
N ASN A 149 18.17 -12.26 -17.79
CA ASN A 149 17.91 -11.93 -19.21
C ASN A 149 17.07 -10.66 -19.43
N THR A 150 17.02 -9.75 -18.46
CA THR A 150 16.25 -8.51 -18.54
C THR A 150 16.79 -7.58 -19.63
N PRO A 151 15.93 -6.83 -20.35
CA PRO A 151 16.40 -5.88 -21.36
C PRO A 151 17.42 -4.88 -20.79
N PRO A 152 18.37 -4.40 -21.60
CA PRO A 152 19.35 -3.40 -21.15
C PRO A 152 18.65 -2.17 -20.58
N GLY A 153 18.95 -1.82 -19.32
CA GLY A 153 18.38 -0.64 -18.65
C GLY A 153 17.01 -0.83 -18.00
N PHE A 154 16.48 -2.06 -17.92
CA PHE A 154 15.25 -2.32 -17.19
C PHE A 154 15.40 -1.97 -15.70
N LYS A 155 14.44 -1.20 -15.18
CA LYS A 155 14.30 -0.88 -13.77
C LYS A 155 12.91 -1.26 -13.32
N LEU A 156 12.82 -1.82 -12.13
CA LEU A 156 11.53 -2.01 -11.47
C LEU A 156 10.96 -0.63 -11.12
N VAL A 157 9.75 -0.38 -11.58
CA VAL A 157 9.02 0.86 -11.34
C VAL A 157 7.78 0.57 -10.50
N PRO A 158 7.39 1.48 -9.57
CA PRO A 158 6.12 1.38 -8.88
C PRO A 158 4.94 1.32 -9.86
N GLY A 159 3.90 0.59 -9.50
CA GLY A 159 2.69 0.44 -10.34
C GLY A 159 2.78 -0.68 -11.39
N MET A 160 3.88 -1.44 -11.45
CA MET A 160 3.96 -2.63 -12.29
C MET A 160 3.01 -3.74 -11.79
N PRO A 161 2.18 -4.34 -12.65
CA PRO A 161 1.34 -5.48 -12.26
C PRO A 161 2.20 -6.70 -11.94
N VAL A 162 1.91 -7.31 -10.80
CA VAL A 162 2.63 -8.49 -10.30
C VAL A 162 1.64 -9.48 -9.71
N GLN A 163 1.97 -10.76 -9.84
CA GLN A 163 1.27 -11.86 -9.20
C GLN A 163 2.12 -12.41 -8.06
N ALA A 164 1.56 -12.45 -6.85
CA ALA A 164 2.23 -12.93 -5.64
C ALA A 164 1.69 -14.30 -5.23
N ASP A 165 2.52 -15.34 -5.37
CA ASP A 165 2.21 -16.68 -4.91
C ASP A 165 2.76 -16.87 -3.49
N MET A 166 1.85 -16.94 -2.51
CA MET A 166 2.20 -17.12 -1.10
C MET A 166 2.22 -18.61 -0.74
N LYS A 167 3.30 -19.05 -0.09
CA LYS A 167 3.39 -20.42 0.42
C LYS A 167 2.68 -20.54 1.77
N VAL A 168 1.37 -20.70 1.75
CA VAL A 168 0.53 -20.81 2.95
C VAL A 168 0.32 -22.25 3.40
N GLY A 169 0.97 -22.62 4.52
CA GLY A 169 0.76 -23.88 5.24
C GLY A 169 1.00 -25.16 4.42
N THR A 170 0.68 -26.30 5.03
CA THR A 170 0.68 -27.61 4.38
C THR A 170 -0.71 -28.23 4.54
N ARG A 171 -1.55 -28.15 3.50
CA ARG A 171 -2.84 -28.84 3.50
C ARG A 171 -2.64 -30.26 3.01
N THR A 172 -2.99 -31.25 3.81
CA THR A 172 -2.96 -32.66 3.41
C THR A 172 -4.12 -32.95 2.45
N VAL A 173 -3.83 -33.59 1.32
CA VAL A 173 -4.83 -33.94 0.28
C VAL A 173 -5.98 -34.77 0.84
N ILE A 174 -5.72 -35.59 1.87
CA ILE A 174 -6.72 -36.42 2.55
C ILE A 174 -7.86 -35.59 3.18
N GLY A 175 -7.59 -34.33 3.56
CA GLY A 175 -8.58 -33.43 4.18
C GLY A 175 -9.66 -32.95 3.21
N TYR A 176 -9.39 -32.94 1.90
CA TYR A 176 -10.41 -32.59 0.89
C TYR A 176 -11.50 -33.66 0.79
N PHE A 177 -11.14 -34.93 0.97
CA PHE A 177 -12.08 -36.05 0.85
C PHE A 177 -13.01 -36.18 2.06
N THR A 178 -12.53 -35.87 3.27
CA THR A 178 -13.34 -36.02 4.50
C THR A 178 -14.40 -34.91 4.63
N GLN A 179 -14.09 -33.66 4.28
CA GLN A 179 -15.05 -32.55 4.40
C GLN A 179 -16.25 -32.63 3.42
N ARG A 180 -16.11 -33.31 2.28
CA ARG A 180 -17.19 -33.45 1.28
C ARG A 180 -18.18 -34.59 1.60
N LEU A 181 -17.76 -35.61 2.37
CA LEU A 181 -18.58 -36.80 2.63
C LEU A 181 -19.37 -36.75 3.95
N LEU A 182 -18.92 -35.95 4.93
CA LEU A 182 -19.63 -35.84 6.22
C LEU A 182 -21.01 -35.15 6.19
N PRO A 183 -21.34 -34.17 5.32
CA PRO A 183 -22.65 -33.51 5.40
C PRO A 183 -23.82 -34.33 4.81
N VAL A 184 -23.57 -35.47 4.16
CA VAL A 184 -24.66 -36.31 3.59
C VAL A 184 -25.27 -37.25 4.63
N ALA A 185 -24.53 -37.59 5.70
CA ALA A 185 -24.98 -38.59 6.67
C ALA A 185 -25.97 -38.05 7.72
N TYR A 186 -26.04 -36.73 7.93
CA TYR A 186 -26.80 -36.17 9.06
C TYR A 186 -28.22 -35.69 8.73
N ASN A 187 -28.54 -35.45 7.45
CA ASN A 187 -29.88 -35.00 7.03
C ASN A 187 -30.86 -36.15 6.75
N SER A 188 -30.43 -37.41 6.87
CA SER A 188 -31.25 -38.58 6.53
C SER A 188 -31.89 -39.26 7.75
N LEU A 189 -31.74 -38.71 8.96
CA LEU A 189 -32.24 -39.30 10.21
C LEU A 189 -33.35 -38.48 10.91
N HIS A 190 -33.87 -37.43 10.28
CA HIS A 190 -35.05 -36.69 10.75
C HIS A 190 -36.18 -36.69 9.71
N GLU A 191 -36.63 -37.87 9.33
CA GLU A 191 -38.01 -38.20 8.95
C GLU A 191 -38.22 -39.65 9.46
N PRO A 192 -39.32 -40.01 10.15
CA PRO A 192 -40.70 -39.54 9.98
C PRO A 192 -41.35 -38.87 11.20
#